data_AF-A0A9D7PRG9-F1
#
_entry.id   AF-A0A9D7PRG9-F1
#
_cell.length_a   1.000
_cell.length_b   1.000
_cell.length_c   1.000
_cell.angle_alpha   90.00
_cell.angle_beta   90.00
_cell.angle_gamma   90.00
#
_symmetry.space_group_name_H-M   'P 1'
#
loop_
_entity.id
_entity.type
_entity.pdbx_description
1 polymer ?
#
loop_
_entity_poly.entity_id
_entity_poly.type
_entity_poly.pdbx_seq_one_letter_code
_entity_poly.pdbx_strand_id
1 'polypeptide(L)'
;MRIDRVVVNSSPLITLFNSGQAELLPKLFSEVLVPDAVWLEVAEGGHQDIAAQAIRSAQWIKRLPPTLPDPVVLAWDAGPGETAVISFARTDADLRAVVDDDYARRCARVLGVKTLGTCGVILLAKRRGIIPCVKPALDALRTAGLWLSDSLIRTIQEEGSDGKGERFESHKQRPTVLSVSEADRGVVFQPAVTIRPLPSLPHP
;
A
#
# COMPACT_ATOMS: atom_id res chain seq x y z
N MET A 1 -2.66 -13.36 -7.01
CA MET A 1 -1.42 -13.12 -6.24
C MET A 1 -1.79 -12.93 -4.78
N ARG A 2 -1.30 -13.79 -3.90
CA ARG A 2 -1.51 -13.65 -2.45
C ARG A 2 -0.44 -12.69 -1.92
N ILE A 3 -0.85 -11.66 -1.19
CA ILE A 3 0.08 -10.80 -0.44
C ILE A 3 0.04 -11.34 0.98
N ASP A 4 1.16 -11.90 1.43
CA ASP A 4 1.27 -12.56 2.73
C ASP A 4 2.07 -11.74 3.73
N ARG A 5 3.11 -11.02 3.28
CA ARG A 5 4.01 -10.26 4.17
C ARG A 5 4.09 -8.81 3.73
N VAL A 6 4.07 -7.91 4.70
CA VAL A 6 4.15 -6.46 4.45
C VAL A 6 5.16 -5.79 5.37
N VAL A 7 5.80 -4.74 4.88
CA VAL A 7 6.59 -3.80 5.67
C VAL A 7 5.94 -2.43 5.60
N VAL A 8 5.59 -1.86 6.74
CA VAL A 8 4.63 -0.74 6.83
C VAL A 8 5.33 0.53 7.32
N ASN A 9 5.04 1.65 6.67
CA ASN A 9 5.52 2.98 7.07
C ASN A 9 4.65 3.65 8.15
N SER A 10 5.13 4.75 8.70
CA SER A 10 4.50 5.50 9.80
C SER A 10 3.09 5.99 9.44
N SER A 11 2.92 6.65 8.28
CA SER A 11 1.63 7.23 7.90
C SER A 11 0.48 6.22 7.79
N PRO A 12 0.62 5.06 7.09
CA PRO A 12 -0.39 4.01 7.14
C PRO A 12 -0.70 3.50 8.54
N LEU A 13 0.32 3.29 9.39
CA LEU A 13 0.10 2.82 10.77
C LEU A 13 -0.70 3.83 11.57
N ILE A 14 -0.28 5.11 11.56
CA ILE A 14 -0.93 6.20 12.29
C ILE A 14 -2.39 6.31 11.87
N THR A 15 -2.68 6.38 10.56
CA THR A 15 -4.06 6.50 10.09
C THR A 15 -4.90 5.26 10.42
N LEU A 16 -4.35 4.05 10.29
CA LEU A 16 -5.08 2.83 10.62
C LEU A 16 -5.36 2.72 12.13
N PHE A 17 -4.42 3.08 13.00
CA PHE A 17 -4.66 3.12 14.43
C PHE A 17 -5.69 4.18 14.81
N ASN A 18 -5.53 5.41 14.30
CA ASN A 18 -6.41 6.53 14.63
C ASN A 18 -7.83 6.36 14.07
N SER A 19 -8.01 5.59 13.00
CA SER A 19 -9.32 5.22 12.47
C SER A 19 -9.92 3.95 13.10
N GLY A 20 -9.21 3.27 14.00
CA GLY A 20 -9.65 2.02 14.62
C GLY A 20 -9.62 0.80 13.70
N GLN A 21 -8.83 0.84 12.63
CA GLN A 21 -8.81 -0.16 11.55
C GLN A 21 -7.50 -0.97 11.48
N ALA A 22 -6.55 -0.77 12.40
CA ALA A 22 -5.25 -1.46 12.40
C ALA A 22 -5.36 -2.99 12.43
N GLU A 23 -6.40 -3.55 13.05
CA GLU A 23 -6.68 -5.00 13.09
C GLU A 23 -6.97 -5.61 11.72
N LEU A 24 -7.11 -4.81 10.65
CA LEU A 24 -7.14 -5.32 9.29
C LEU A 24 -5.79 -5.91 8.87
N LEU A 25 -4.67 -5.36 9.35
CA LEU A 25 -3.32 -5.80 8.97
C LEU A 25 -3.07 -7.28 9.33
N PRO A 26 -3.23 -7.74 10.59
CA PRO A 26 -3.03 -9.15 10.94
C PRO A 26 -4.09 -10.10 10.34
N LYS A 27 -5.28 -9.59 9.96
CA LYS A 27 -6.29 -10.39 9.24
C LYS A 27 -5.95 -10.57 7.76
N LEU A 28 -5.18 -9.64 7.20
CA LEU A 28 -4.80 -9.63 5.79
C LEU A 28 -3.44 -10.29 5.54
N PHE A 29 -2.51 -10.17 6.47
CA PHE A 29 -1.12 -10.54 6.26
C PHE A 29 -0.66 -11.46 7.39
N SER A 30 0.11 -12.49 7.05
CA SER A 30 0.71 -13.39 8.02
C SER A 30 1.86 -12.74 8.77
N GLU A 31 2.56 -11.78 8.17
CA GLU A 31 3.56 -10.96 8.84
C GLU A 31 3.36 -9.48 8.54
N VAL A 32 3.36 -8.68 9.60
CA VAL A 32 3.39 -7.22 9.54
C VAL A 32 4.69 -6.74 10.17
N LEU A 33 5.59 -6.30 9.31
CA LEU A 33 6.92 -5.84 9.70
C LEU A 33 6.94 -4.32 9.82
N VAL A 34 7.60 -3.81 10.85
CA VAL A 34 7.75 -2.37 11.07
C VAL A 34 9.22 -2.07 11.33
N PRO A 35 9.90 -1.29 10.46
CA PRO A 35 11.28 -0.88 10.69
C PRO A 35 11.45 -0.10 11.98
N ASP A 36 12.65 -0.16 12.57
CA ASP A 36 12.96 0.52 13.82
C ASP A 36 12.67 2.03 13.77
N ALA A 37 13.10 2.70 12.69
CA ALA A 37 12.88 4.13 12.46
C ALA A 37 11.38 4.48 12.44
N VAL A 38 10.56 3.65 11.79
CA VAL A 38 9.10 3.80 11.74
C VAL A 38 8.49 3.58 13.12
N TRP A 39 8.91 2.52 13.82
CA TRP A 39 8.43 2.22 15.15
C TRP A 39 8.68 3.40 16.10
N LEU A 40 9.89 3.96 16.08
CA LEU A 40 10.27 5.09 16.92
C LEU A 40 9.41 6.31 16.58
N GLU A 41 9.26 6.67 15.30
CA GLU A 41 8.43 7.80 14.88
C GLU A 41 6.99 7.67 15.39
N VAL A 42 6.36 6.50 15.21
CA VAL A 42 4.97 6.27 15.65
C VAL A 42 4.86 6.22 17.18
N ALA A 43 5.84 5.63 17.87
CA ALA A 43 5.83 5.52 19.32
C ALA A 43 6.15 6.86 20.02
N GLU A 44 6.95 7.72 19.40
CA GLU A 44 7.32 9.04 19.91
C GLU A 44 6.34 10.15 19.52
N GLY A 45 5.39 9.87 18.62
CA GLY A 45 4.15 10.64 18.50
C GLY A 45 3.54 10.83 19.89
N GLY A 46 3.25 12.08 20.26
CA GLY A 46 3.09 12.50 21.67
C GLY A 46 2.16 11.66 22.55
N HIS A 47 2.27 11.81 23.88
CA HIS A 47 1.64 10.94 24.88
C HIS A 47 0.09 10.84 24.86
N GLN A 48 -0.58 11.69 24.07
CA GLN A 48 -2.05 11.67 23.85
C GLN A 48 -2.45 11.00 22.53
N ASP A 49 -1.49 10.47 21.76
CA ASP A 49 -1.72 9.87 20.46
C ASP A 49 -2.14 8.40 20.59
N ILE A 50 -3.33 8.09 20.05
CA ILE A 50 -3.90 6.74 19.99
C ILE A 50 -2.93 5.79 19.30
N ALA A 51 -2.26 6.23 18.24
CA ALA A 51 -1.31 5.42 17.49
C ALA A 51 -0.09 5.02 18.33
N ALA A 52 0.45 5.93 19.14
CA ALA A 52 1.62 5.69 19.98
C ALA A 52 1.35 4.65 21.08
N GLN A 53 0.15 4.67 21.67
CA GLN A 53 -0.26 3.65 22.65
C GLN A 53 -0.56 2.31 21.96
N ALA A 54 -1.26 2.35 20.83
CA ALA A 54 -1.68 1.15 20.12
C ALA A 54 -0.52 0.38 19.49
N ILE A 55 0.50 1.06 18.96
CA ILE A 55 1.66 0.37 18.38
C ILE A 55 2.43 -0.43 19.44
N ARG A 56 2.54 0.09 20.67
CA ARG A 56 3.23 -0.59 21.78
C ARG A 56 2.49 -1.83 22.27
N SER A 57 1.16 -1.85 22.15
CA SER A 57 0.33 -2.98 22.58
C SER A 57 0.08 -4.00 21.46
N ALA A 58 0.25 -3.63 20.19
CA ALA A 58 0.04 -4.47 19.02
C ALA A 58 1.06 -5.63 18.92
N GLN A 59 0.72 -6.79 19.49
CA GLN A 59 1.57 -7.99 19.50
C GLN A 59 1.79 -8.62 18.12
N TRP A 60 0.96 -8.29 17.14
CA TRP A 60 1.08 -8.78 15.77
C TRP A 60 2.15 -8.04 14.95
N ILE A 61 2.68 -6.91 15.47
CA ILE A 61 3.77 -6.20 14.83
C ILE A 61 5.10 -6.88 15.14
N LYS A 62 5.85 -7.21 14.09
CA LYS A 62 7.24 -7.62 14.20
C LYS A 62 8.14 -6.41 13.91
N ARG A 63 8.70 -5.82 14.96
CA ARG A 63 9.69 -4.76 14.85
C ARG A 63 10.97 -5.32 14.20
N LEU A 64 11.42 -4.69 13.13
CA LEU A 64 12.70 -5.01 12.49
C LEU A 64 13.81 -4.16 13.13
N PRO A 65 15.02 -4.72 13.32
CA PRO A 65 16.13 -3.99 13.92
C PRO A 65 16.59 -2.84 13.01
N PRO A 66 17.33 -1.86 13.56
CA PRO A 66 18.04 -0.88 12.76
C PRO A 66 19.00 -1.58 11.79
N THR A 67 18.95 -1.19 10.52
CA THR A 67 19.86 -1.67 9.47
C THR A 67 20.36 -0.50 8.66
N LEU A 68 21.55 -0.64 8.07
CA LEU A 68 22.01 0.34 7.07
C LEU A 68 21.05 0.32 5.88
N PRO A 69 20.52 1.49 5.46
CA PRO A 69 19.64 1.55 4.31
C PRO A 69 20.39 1.22 3.02
N ASP A 70 19.65 0.72 2.01
CA ASP A 70 20.20 0.52 0.68
C ASP A 70 20.69 1.88 0.14
N PRO A 71 21.97 2.02 -0.30
CA PRO A 71 22.50 3.30 -0.75
C PRO A 71 21.74 3.92 -1.92
N VAL A 72 21.17 3.09 -2.80
CA VAL A 72 20.36 3.54 -3.93
C VAL A 72 19.04 4.12 -3.42
N VAL A 73 18.42 3.50 -2.41
CA VAL A 73 17.20 4.03 -1.78
C VAL A 73 17.52 5.32 -1.02
N LEU A 74 18.60 5.34 -0.25
CA LEU A 74 19.05 6.50 0.52
C LEU A 74 19.29 7.73 -0.36
N ALA A 75 19.81 7.54 -1.59
CA ALA A 75 20.02 8.62 -2.55
C ALA A 75 18.74 9.33 -3.00
N TRP A 76 17.54 8.74 -2.76
CA TRP A 76 16.28 9.43 -3.00
C TRP A 76 15.93 10.42 -1.90
N ASP A 77 16.50 10.33 -0.70
CA ASP A 77 16.21 11.23 0.41
C ASP A 77 14.70 11.31 0.74
N ALA A 78 14.01 10.16 0.74
CA ALA A 78 12.56 10.08 0.95
C ALA A 78 12.14 10.20 2.43
N GLY A 79 13.09 10.39 3.35
CA GLY A 79 12.89 10.30 4.79
C GLY A 79 13.35 8.96 5.39
N PRO A 80 13.69 8.91 6.69
CA PRO A 80 14.24 7.69 7.33
C PRO A 80 13.27 6.50 7.32
N GLY A 81 11.98 6.74 7.57
CA GLY A 81 10.94 5.70 7.61
C GLY A 81 10.72 5.08 6.23
N GLU A 82 10.49 5.92 5.22
CA GLU A 82 10.30 5.54 3.82
C GLU A 82 11.51 4.80 3.29
N THR A 83 12.71 5.34 3.55
CA THR A 83 13.97 4.72 3.14
C THR A 83 14.14 3.33 3.74
N ALA A 84 13.82 3.15 5.03
CA ALA A 84 13.91 1.86 5.69
C ALA A 84 12.89 0.87 5.11
N VAL A 85 11.62 1.27 4.96
CA VAL A 85 10.54 0.44 4.41
C VAL A 85 10.87 -0.05 3.00
N ILE A 86 11.30 0.86 2.12
CA ILE A 86 11.66 0.50 0.74
C ILE A 86 12.93 -0.36 0.71
N SER A 87 13.93 -0.08 1.56
CA SER A 87 15.14 -0.90 1.67
C SER A 87 14.82 -2.34 2.06
N PHE A 88 13.97 -2.55 3.07
CA PHE A 88 13.54 -3.90 3.47
C PHE A 88 12.73 -4.59 2.36
N ALA A 89 11.78 -3.89 1.73
CA ALA A 89 10.99 -4.48 0.65
C ALA A 89 11.81 -4.79 -0.62
N ARG A 90 12.99 -4.18 -0.77
CA ARG A 90 13.89 -4.42 -1.90
C ARG A 90 14.72 -5.69 -1.73
N THR A 91 14.99 -6.13 -0.50
CA THR A 91 15.75 -7.35 -0.24
C THR A 91 14.92 -8.63 -0.36
N ASP A 92 13.59 -8.50 -0.41
CA ASP A 92 12.65 -9.62 -0.45
C ASP A 92 11.49 -9.34 -1.43
N ALA A 93 11.45 -10.04 -2.56
CA ALA A 93 10.47 -9.82 -3.63
C ALA A 93 9.02 -10.18 -3.27
N ASP A 94 8.84 -10.95 -2.18
CA ASP A 94 7.53 -11.31 -1.62
C ASP A 94 7.05 -10.32 -0.56
N LEU A 95 7.96 -9.47 -0.05
CA LEU A 95 7.63 -8.42 0.89
C LEU A 95 7.08 -7.18 0.16
N ARG A 96 5.89 -6.72 0.57
CA ARG A 96 5.26 -5.54 -0.01
C ARG A 96 5.42 -4.32 0.89
N ALA A 97 5.90 -3.22 0.34
CA ALA A 97 5.99 -1.95 1.04
C ALA A 97 4.60 -1.30 1.15
N VAL A 98 4.18 -0.94 2.36
CA VAL A 98 2.95 -0.19 2.59
C VAL A 98 3.30 1.28 2.84
N VAL A 99 3.05 2.13 1.84
CA VAL A 99 3.43 3.55 1.80
C VAL A 99 2.35 4.37 1.09
N ASP A 100 2.04 5.55 1.62
CA ASP A 100 1.07 6.48 1.02
C ASP A 100 1.73 7.67 0.30
N ASP A 101 2.98 8.01 0.64
CA ASP A 101 3.68 9.15 0.05
C ASP A 101 4.01 8.92 -1.45
N ASP A 102 3.67 9.89 -2.29
CA ASP A 102 3.83 9.80 -3.75
C ASP A 102 5.30 9.74 -4.17
N TYR A 103 6.19 10.42 -3.46
CA TYR A 103 7.62 10.42 -3.74
C TYR A 103 8.24 9.07 -3.37
N ALA A 104 7.90 8.51 -2.21
CA ALA A 104 8.27 7.17 -1.79
C ALA A 104 7.73 6.09 -2.75
N ARG A 105 6.48 6.21 -3.21
CA ARG A 105 5.90 5.30 -4.21
C ARG A 105 6.62 5.39 -5.55
N ARG A 106 7.07 6.58 -5.96
CA ARG A 106 7.89 6.77 -7.16
C ARG A 106 9.24 6.10 -7.01
N CYS A 107 9.93 6.30 -5.89
CA CYS A 107 11.19 5.63 -5.56
C CYS A 107 11.03 4.11 -5.66
N ALA A 108 10.06 3.55 -4.93
CA ALA A 108 9.77 2.12 -4.94
C ALA A 108 9.51 1.57 -6.36
N ARG A 109 8.72 2.28 -7.18
CA ARG A 109 8.44 1.88 -8.56
C ARG A 109 9.70 1.85 -9.43
N VAL A 110 10.56 2.87 -9.36
CA VAL A 110 11.83 2.89 -10.11
C VAL A 110 12.73 1.73 -9.69
N LEU A 111 12.68 1.36 -8.41
CA LEU A 111 13.49 0.30 -7.82
C LEU A 111 12.87 -1.11 -7.93
N GLY A 112 11.72 -1.26 -8.61
CA GLY A 112 11.03 -2.54 -8.77
C GLY A 112 10.36 -3.09 -7.51
N VAL A 113 10.22 -2.26 -6.47
CA VAL A 113 9.57 -2.61 -5.21
C VAL A 113 8.05 -2.52 -5.37
N LYS A 114 7.35 -3.61 -5.05
CA LYS A 114 5.88 -3.64 -5.06
C LYS A 114 5.37 -2.85 -3.86
N THR A 115 4.39 -1.98 -4.11
CA THR A 115 3.78 -1.15 -3.06
C THR A 115 2.30 -1.45 -2.86
N LEU A 116 1.80 -1.07 -1.69
CA LEU A 116 0.40 -0.98 -1.32
C LEU A 116 0.22 0.36 -0.59
N GLY A 117 -0.89 1.07 -0.79
CA GLY A 117 -1.26 2.21 0.05
C GLY A 117 -2.32 1.81 1.07
N THR A 118 -2.62 2.68 2.03
CA THR A 118 -3.66 2.45 3.05
C THR A 118 -5.04 2.21 2.41
N CYS A 119 -5.38 2.94 1.35
CA CYS A 119 -6.59 2.65 0.56
C CYS A 119 -6.58 1.25 -0.06
N GLY A 120 -5.40 0.79 -0.50
CA GLY A 120 -5.23 -0.56 -1.03
C GLY A 120 -5.43 -1.64 0.03
N VAL A 121 -5.05 -1.38 1.30
CA VAL A 121 -5.35 -2.25 2.44
C VAL A 121 -6.86 -2.38 2.63
N ILE A 122 -7.61 -1.26 2.62
CA ILE A 122 -9.08 -1.27 2.74
C ILE A 122 -9.73 -2.04 1.59
N LEU A 123 -9.30 -1.79 0.35
CA LEU A 123 -9.83 -2.49 -0.82
C LEU A 123 -9.54 -3.98 -0.77
N LEU A 124 -8.35 -4.37 -0.31
CA LEU A 124 -7.99 -5.78 -0.12
C LEU A 124 -8.85 -6.44 0.96
N ALA A 125 -9.11 -5.75 2.08
CA ALA A 125 -10.02 -6.23 3.13
C ALA A 125 -11.43 -6.47 2.58
N LYS A 126 -11.95 -5.55 1.75
CA LYS A 126 -13.24 -5.71 1.07
C LYS A 126 -13.25 -6.93 0.15
N ARG A 127 -12.22 -7.06 -0.71
CA ARG A 127 -12.10 -8.18 -1.66
C ARG A 127 -12.01 -9.54 -0.95
N ARG A 128 -11.44 -9.59 0.24
CA ARG A 128 -11.37 -10.81 1.08
C ARG A 128 -12.59 -11.00 1.99
N GLY A 129 -13.61 -10.14 1.89
CA GLY A 129 -14.83 -10.24 2.69
C GLY A 129 -14.67 -9.91 4.18
N ILE A 130 -13.54 -9.31 4.58
CA ILE A 130 -13.28 -8.92 5.98
C ILE A 130 -14.14 -7.70 6.37
N ILE A 131 -14.37 -6.80 5.42
CA ILE A 131 -15.27 -5.65 5.59
C ILE A 131 -16.40 -5.69 4.55
N PRO A 132 -17.63 -5.30 4.93
CA PRO A 132 -18.78 -5.37 4.03
C PRO A 132 -18.81 -4.21 3.02
N CYS A 133 -18.15 -3.09 3.29
CA CYS A 133 -18.15 -1.92 2.40
C CYS A 133 -16.88 -1.08 2.62
N VAL A 134 -16.39 -0.43 1.55
CA VAL A 134 -15.19 0.42 1.62
C VAL A 134 -15.51 1.84 2.08
N LYS A 135 -16.71 2.36 1.79
CA LYS A 135 -17.04 3.77 2.04
C LYS A 135 -16.86 4.20 3.51
N PRO A 136 -17.45 3.52 4.51
CA PRO A 136 -17.28 3.92 5.91
C PRO A 136 -15.82 3.80 6.38
N ALA A 137 -15.10 2.81 5.87
CA ALA A 137 -13.68 2.62 6.15
C ALA A 137 -12.82 3.78 5.61
N LEU A 138 -13.05 4.20 4.37
CA LEU A 138 -12.38 5.34 3.75
C LEU A 138 -12.75 6.67 4.44
N ASP A 139 -14.02 6.85 4.80
CA ASP A 139 -14.48 8.03 5.54
C ASP A 139 -13.78 8.11 6.92
N ALA A 140 -13.63 6.99 7.62
CA ALA A 140 -12.89 6.93 8.89
C ALA A 140 -11.39 7.23 8.72
N LEU A 141 -10.75 6.75 7.65
CA LEU A 141 -9.35 7.11 7.34
C LEU A 141 -9.20 8.61 7.08
N ARG A 142 -10.17 9.21 6.37
CA ARG A 142 -10.18 10.65 6.11
C ARG A 142 -10.30 11.46 7.39
N THR A 143 -11.20 11.07 8.30
CA THR A 143 -11.32 11.69 9.62
C THR A 143 -10.05 11.52 10.46
N ALA A 144 -9.34 10.41 10.29
CA ALA A 144 -8.07 10.13 10.96
C ALA A 144 -6.85 10.84 10.34
N GLY A 145 -7.05 11.70 9.33
CA GLY A 145 -6.00 12.56 8.77
C GLY A 145 -5.43 12.12 7.42
N LEU A 146 -5.90 11.03 6.82
CA LEU A 146 -5.47 10.66 5.46
C LEU A 146 -6.19 11.52 4.42
N TRP A 147 -5.41 12.23 3.60
CA TRP A 147 -5.98 13.06 2.55
C TRP A 147 -6.55 12.19 1.42
N LEU A 148 -7.88 12.22 1.28
CA LEU A 148 -8.62 11.50 0.24
C LEU A 148 -9.57 12.47 -0.46
N SER A 149 -9.39 12.63 -1.77
CA SER A 149 -10.33 13.37 -2.60
C SER A 149 -11.63 12.57 -2.80
N ASP A 150 -12.75 13.25 -2.97
CA ASP A 150 -14.04 12.59 -3.22
C ASP A 150 -14.02 11.76 -4.51
N SER A 151 -13.24 12.20 -5.52
CA SER A 151 -13.01 11.44 -6.75
C SER A 151 -12.30 10.12 -6.49
N LEU A 152 -11.24 10.11 -5.67
CA LEU A 152 -10.54 8.89 -5.30
C LEU A 152 -11.43 7.94 -4.50
N ILE A 153 -12.20 8.46 -3.54
CA ILE A 153 -13.17 7.67 -2.76
C ILE A 153 -14.18 7.00 -3.69
N ARG A 154 -14.71 7.74 -4.69
CA ARG A 154 -15.65 7.20 -5.66
C ARG A 154 -15.03 6.08 -6.51
N THR A 155 -13.83 6.30 -7.04
CA THR A 155 -13.11 5.27 -7.82
C THR A 155 -12.93 3.99 -7.01
N ILE A 156 -12.50 4.10 -5.74
CA ILE A 156 -12.31 2.92 -4.87
C ILE A 156 -13.65 2.21 -4.56
N GLN A 157 -14.74 2.96 -4.44
CA GLN A 157 -16.07 2.37 -4.23
C GLN A 157 -16.55 1.58 -5.44
N GLU A 158 -16.35 2.11 -6.64
CA GLU A 158 -16.68 1.43 -7.90
C GLU A 158 -15.87 0.13 -7.99
N GLU A 159 -14.54 0.18 -7.79
CA GLU A 159 -13.69 -1.02 -7.77
C GLU A 159 -14.01 -2.03 -6.66
N GLY A 160 -14.54 -1.57 -5.53
CA GLY A 160 -14.93 -2.40 -4.39
C GLY A 160 -16.31 -3.05 -4.53
N SER A 161 -17.14 -2.56 -5.45
CA SER A 161 -18.50 -3.05 -5.70
C SER A 161 -18.53 -4.19 -6.73
N ASP A 162 -17.54 -4.24 -7.62
CA ASP A 162 -17.43 -5.26 -8.67
C ASP A 162 -16.98 -6.65 -8.18
N GLY A 163 -16.70 -6.81 -6.88
CA GLY A 163 -16.37 -8.08 -6.24
C GLY A 163 -17.58 -8.90 -5.76
N LYS A 164 -18.70 -8.94 -6.52
CA LYS A 164 -19.80 -9.87 -6.20
C LYS A 164 -19.26 -11.30 -6.23
N GLY A 165 -19.42 -12.00 -5.10
CA GLY A 165 -18.89 -13.34 -4.88
C GLY A 165 -19.28 -14.33 -5.98
N GLU A 166 -18.28 -14.97 -6.57
CA GLU A 166 -18.49 -16.25 -7.25
C GLU A 166 -18.70 -17.33 -6.19
N ARG A 167 -19.95 -17.43 -5.74
CA ARG A 167 -20.49 -18.67 -5.23
C ARG A 167 -20.98 -19.44 -6.45
N PHE A 168 -20.18 -20.38 -6.95
CA PHE A 168 -20.65 -21.35 -7.93
C PHE A 168 -20.36 -22.76 -7.42
N GLU A 169 -21.40 -23.39 -6.86
CA GLU A 169 -21.46 -24.83 -6.75
C GLU A 169 -22.64 -25.34 -7.60
N SER A 170 -22.28 -26.17 -8.58
CA SER A 170 -23.06 -27.22 -9.24
C SER A 170 -24.20 -26.84 -10.23
N HIS A 171 -23.95 -26.94 -11.54
CA HIS A 171 -24.45 -28.04 -12.40
C HIS A 171 -24.15 -27.82 -13.90
N LYS A 172 -23.51 -28.85 -14.50
CA LYS A 172 -23.60 -29.34 -15.89
C LYS A 172 -23.46 -28.36 -17.07
N GLN A 173 -22.29 -28.34 -17.70
CA GLN A 173 -22.00 -28.88 -19.06
C GLN A 173 -20.65 -28.34 -19.56
N ARG A 174 -19.69 -29.23 -19.84
CA ARG A 174 -18.55 -28.93 -20.73
C ARG A 174 -19.07 -28.94 -22.17
N PRO A 175 -18.55 -28.07 -23.07
CA PRO A 175 -17.42 -28.55 -23.89
C PRO A 175 -16.33 -27.50 -24.22
N THR A 176 -15.12 -28.05 -24.43
CA THR A 176 -14.06 -27.67 -25.39
C THR A 176 -13.21 -26.41 -25.20
N VAL A 177 -12.02 -26.67 -24.63
CA VAL A 177 -10.66 -26.37 -25.14
C VAL A 177 -10.51 -25.13 -26.05
N LEU A 178 -9.83 -24.11 -25.51
CA LEU A 178 -8.90 -23.27 -26.27
C LEU A 178 -7.73 -22.91 -25.35
N SER A 179 -6.69 -23.73 -25.46
CA SER A 179 -5.35 -23.41 -25.01
C SER A 179 -4.86 -22.15 -25.72
N VAL A 180 -4.60 -21.09 -24.98
CA VAL A 180 -3.75 -19.99 -25.46
C VAL A 180 -2.71 -19.69 -24.38
N SER A 181 -1.50 -20.11 -24.73
CA SER A 181 -0.17 -19.78 -24.22
C SER A 181 -0.08 -18.58 -23.26
N GLU A 182 0.62 -18.82 -22.14
CA GLU A 182 1.35 -17.81 -21.38
C GLU A 182 2.27 -17.03 -22.32
N ALA A 183 2.05 -15.71 -22.42
CA ALA A 183 3.03 -14.71 -22.82
C ALA A 183 2.48 -13.32 -22.45
N ASP A 184 3.02 -12.78 -21.35
CA ASP A 184 3.52 -11.41 -21.31
C ASP A 184 2.56 -10.28 -21.72
N ARG A 185 1.76 -9.77 -20.76
CA ARG A 185 1.26 -8.38 -20.80
C ARG A 185 1.19 -7.76 -19.42
N GLY A 186 2.25 -7.03 -19.07
CA GLY A 186 2.17 -5.93 -18.12
C GLY A 186 1.19 -4.87 -18.64
N VAL A 187 0.15 -4.58 -17.86
CA VAL A 187 -0.72 -3.44 -18.10
C VAL A 187 0.04 -2.18 -17.70
N VAL A 188 0.68 -1.55 -18.68
CA VAL A 188 1.30 -0.22 -18.56
C VAL A 188 0.20 0.82 -18.73
N PHE A 189 -0.15 1.53 -17.66
CA PHE A 189 -0.88 2.79 -17.77
C PHE A 189 0.13 3.93 -17.96
N GLN A 190 0.20 4.49 -19.17
CA GLN A 190 0.81 5.80 -19.39
C GLN A 190 -0.30 6.86 -19.42
N PRO A 191 -0.21 7.96 -18.65
CA PRO A 191 -0.96 9.16 -18.99
C PRO A 191 -0.28 9.83 -20.18
N ALA A 192 -1.06 10.17 -21.22
CA ALA A 192 -0.58 10.95 -22.35
C ALA A 192 -0.11 12.32 -21.86
N VAL A 193 1.20 12.57 -21.91
CA VAL A 193 1.79 13.90 -21.74
C VAL A 193 2.09 14.44 -23.14
N THR A 194 1.24 15.34 -23.63
CA THR A 194 1.52 16.11 -24.84
C THR A 194 2.63 17.11 -24.53
N ILE A 195 3.84 16.85 -25.03
CA ILE A 195 4.97 17.78 -24.95
C ILE A 195 4.76 18.86 -26.02
N ARG A 196 4.56 20.12 -25.60
CA ARG A 196 4.65 21.26 -26.52
C ARG A 196 6.13 21.53 -26.84
N PRO A 197 6.51 21.78 -28.10
CA PRO A 197 7.88 22.15 -28.43
C PRO A 197 8.26 23.51 -27.82
N LEU A 198 9.48 23.60 -27.28
CA LEU A 198 10.06 24.85 -26.80
C LEU A 198 10.33 25.83 -27.95
N PRO A 199 10.16 27.15 -27.75
CA PRO A 199 10.58 28.14 -28.73
C PRO A 199 12.11 28.15 -28.84
N SER A 200 12.60 28.11 -30.08
CA SER A 200 14.02 28.20 -30.43
C SER A 200 14.61 29.53 -29.98
N LEU A 201 15.68 29.48 -29.18
CA LEU A 201 16.49 30.63 -28.80
C LEU A 201 17.28 31.14 -30.04
N PRO A 202 17.45 32.46 -30.19
CA PRO A 202 18.26 33.02 -31.27
C PRO A 202 19.74 32.73 -31.03
N HIS A 203 20.43 32.26 -32.07
CA HIS A 203 21.89 32.15 -32.11
C HIS A 203 22.54 33.52 -32.32
N PRO A 204 23.80 33.71 -31.87
CA PRO A 204 24.46 35.02 -31.76
C PRO A 204 24.66 35.74 -33.10
#